data_AF-A0A257TM18-F1
#
_entry.id   AF-A0A257TM18-F1
#
_cell.length_a   1.000
_cell.length_b   1.000
_cell.length_c   1.000
_cell.angle_alpha   90.00
_cell.angle_beta   90.00
_cell.angle_gamma   90.00
#
_symmetry.space_group_name_H-M   'P 1'
#
loop_
_entity.id
_entity.type
_entity.pdbx_description
1 polymer ?
#
loop_
_entity_poly.entity_id
_entity_poly.type
_entity_poly.pdbx_seq_one_letter_code
_entity_poly.pdbx_strand_id
1 'polypeptide(L)'
;MEDEACEVADELVRQLLPNLLRRQAAQVADETECCPRCGGALDEKPDRTTPLATRRGRVHWKQPVRRCEACRRDFFPSGQSVGL
;
A
#
# COMPACT_ATOMS: atom_id res chain seq x y z
N MET A 1 31.93 5.97 -12.70
CA MET A 1 31.01 7.11 -12.86
C MET A 1 29.56 6.63 -12.83
N GLU A 2 29.19 5.63 -13.63
CA GLU A 2 27.82 5.06 -13.57
C GLU A 2 27.52 4.33 -12.24
N ASP A 3 28.50 3.62 -11.68
CA ASP A 3 28.35 2.93 -10.39
C ASP A 3 28.03 3.91 -9.24
N GLU A 4 28.84 4.98 -9.13
CA GLU A 4 28.65 6.04 -8.14
C GLU A 4 27.31 6.76 -8.31
N ALA A 5 26.88 7.00 -9.55
CA ALA A 5 25.55 7.57 -9.82
C ALA A 5 24.42 6.61 -9.40
N CYS A 6 24.62 5.30 -9.56
CA CYS A 6 23.66 4.28 -9.14
C CYS A 6 23.53 4.21 -7.61
N GLU A 7 24.64 4.34 -6.88
CA GLU A 7 24.63 4.37 -5.41
C GLU A 7 23.89 5.61 -4.87
N VAL A 8 24.15 6.79 -5.45
CA VAL A 8 23.44 8.02 -5.07
C VAL A 8 21.93 7.91 -5.35
N ALA A 9 21.56 7.29 -6.48
CA ALA A 9 20.16 7.07 -6.81
C ALA A 9 19.49 6.05 -5.85
N ASP A 10 20.20 5.00 -5.43
CA ASP A 10 19.71 4.01 -4.46
C ASP A 10 19.39 4.68 -3.12
N GLU A 11 20.33 5.48 -2.60
CA GLU A 11 20.16 6.23 -1.35
C GLU A 11 18.96 7.18 -1.42
N LEU A 12 18.84 7.94 -2.52
CA LEU A 12 17.69 8.83 -2.71
C LEU A 12 16.37 8.06 -2.71
N VAL A 13 16.32 6.91 -3.39
CA VAL A 13 15.13 6.05 -3.42
C VAL A 13 14.80 5.52 -2.02
N ARG A 14 15.79 5.08 -1.24
CA ARG A 14 15.57 4.59 0.13
C ARG A 14 14.95 5.65 1.04
N GLN A 15 15.34 6.92 0.88
CA GLN A 15 14.80 8.02 1.66
C GLN A 15 13.40 8.47 1.20
N LEU A 16 13.14 8.45 -0.11
CA LEU A 16 11.87 8.93 -0.66
C LEU A 16 10.76 7.87 -0.62
N LEU A 17 11.10 6.60 -0.76
CA LEU A 17 10.14 5.50 -0.87
C LEU A 17 9.11 5.43 0.27
N PRO A 18 9.47 5.61 1.56
CA PRO A 18 8.50 5.62 2.65
C PRO A 18 7.44 6.73 2.50
N ASN A 19 7.84 7.91 2.02
CA ASN A 19 6.94 9.04 1.82
C ASN A 19 6.00 8.81 0.63
N LEU A 20 6.51 8.21 -0.45
CA LEU A 20 5.69 7.81 -1.60
C LEU A 20 4.65 6.77 -1.20
N LEU A 21 5.05 5.76 -0.42
CA LEU A 21 4.15 4.72 0.09
C LEU A 21 3.06 5.29 1.02
N ARG A 22 3.38 6.30 1.82
CA ARG A 22 2.39 7.02 2.65
C ARG A 22 1.40 7.81 1.80
N ARG A 23 1.88 8.52 0.77
CA ARG A 23 1.00 9.26 -0.16
C ARG A 23 0.08 8.32 -0.92
N GLN A 24 0.61 7.19 -1.39
CA GLN A 24 -0.17 6.15 -2.05
C GLN A 24 -1.24 5.58 -1.11
N ALA A 25 -0.87 5.26 0.14
CA ALA A 25 -1.83 4.78 1.14
C ALA A 25 -2.98 5.78 1.36
N ALA A 26 -2.68 7.08 1.42
CA ALA A 26 -3.69 8.12 1.60
C ALA A 26 -4.61 8.28 0.39
N GLN A 27 -4.07 8.29 -0.83
CA GLN A 27 -4.89 8.42 -2.04
C GLN A 27 -5.87 7.25 -2.20
N VAL A 28 -5.41 6.02 -2.03
CA VAL A 28 -6.29 4.88 -2.34
C VAL A 28 -7.29 4.60 -1.20
N ALA A 29 -7.05 5.13 0.01
CA ALA A 29 -8.06 5.14 1.07
C ALA A 29 -9.29 6.00 0.70
N ASP A 30 -9.11 7.03 -0.13
CA ASP A 30 -10.17 7.92 -0.64
C ASP A 30 -11.00 7.23 -1.73
N GLU A 31 -10.37 6.41 -2.58
CA GLU A 31 -11.02 5.78 -3.73
C GLU A 31 -11.94 4.58 -3.39
N THR A 32 -11.90 4.07 -2.16
CA THR A 32 -12.60 2.83 -1.77
C THR A 32 -13.70 3.10 -0.73
N GLU A 33 -14.70 3.91 -1.10
CA GLU A 33 -15.83 4.26 -0.22
C GLU A 33 -16.85 3.12 -0.05
N CYS A 34 -17.04 2.30 -1.09
CA CYS A 34 -18.06 1.23 -1.13
C CYS A 34 -17.47 -0.11 -1.58
N CYS A 35 -18.08 -1.21 -1.11
CA CYS A 35 -17.69 -2.56 -1.49
C CYS A 35 -17.99 -2.82 -2.98
N PRO A 36 -16.99 -3.10 -3.82
CA PRO A 36 -17.20 -3.31 -5.26
C PRO A 36 -18.00 -4.58 -5.59
N ARG A 37 -18.18 -5.47 -4.60
CA ARG A 37 -18.91 -6.74 -4.77
C ARG A 37 -20.41 -6.61 -4.47
N CYS A 38 -20.77 -5.90 -3.40
CA CYS A 38 -22.15 -5.84 -2.91
C CYS A 38 -22.70 -4.42 -2.78
N GLY A 39 -21.90 -3.39 -3.08
CA GLY A 39 -22.27 -1.98 -2.94
C GLY A 39 -22.43 -1.51 -1.49
N GLY A 40 -22.16 -2.37 -0.50
CA GLY A 40 -22.32 -2.04 0.92
C GLY A 40 -21.20 -1.16 1.46
N ALA A 41 -21.47 -0.49 2.58
CA ALA A 41 -20.49 0.32 3.29
C ALA A 41 -19.27 -0.53 3.71
N LEU A 42 -18.11 0.12 3.70
CA LEU A 42 -16.85 -0.46 4.15
C LEU A 42 -16.45 0.14 5.49
N ASP A 43 -16.13 -0.73 6.45
CA ASP A 43 -15.67 -0.34 7.78
C ASP A 43 -14.15 -0.09 7.80
N GLU A 44 -13.73 0.89 8.58
CA GLU A 44 -12.31 1.23 8.76
C GLU A 44 -11.64 0.24 9.69
N LYS A 45 -10.60 -0.42 9.18
CA LYS A 45 -9.70 -1.21 10.01
C LYS A 45 -8.39 -0.48 10.22
N PRO A 46 -7.71 -0.74 11.35
CA PRO A 46 -6.37 -0.23 11.57
C PRO A 46 -5.47 -0.62 10.40
N ASP A 47 -4.57 0.30 10.03
CA ASP A 47 -3.61 0.06 8.96
C ASP A 47 -2.80 -1.21 9.22
N ARG A 48 -2.63 -2.02 8.18
CA ARG A 48 -1.82 -3.22 8.24
C ARG A 48 -0.40 -2.86 7.82
N THR A 49 0.54 -3.08 8.72
CA THR A 49 1.96 -2.96 8.38
C THR A 49 2.42 -4.20 7.62
N THR A 50 2.71 -4.06 6.33
CA THR A 50 3.20 -5.13 5.46
C THR A 50 4.65 -4.85 5.06
N PRO A 51 5.60 -5.78 5.29
CA PRO A 51 6.96 -5.62 4.80
C PRO A 51 7.02 -5.81 3.28
N LEU A 52 7.46 -4.78 2.55
CA LEU A 52 7.72 -4.85 1.12
C LEU A 52 9.21 -5.06 0.88
N ALA A 53 9.55 -6.10 0.12
CA ALA A 53 10.91 -6.29 -0.38
C ALA A 53 11.09 -5.47 -1.66
N THR A 54 12.06 -4.56 -1.64
CA THR A 54 12.47 -3.82 -2.84
C THR A 54 13.90 -4.19 -3.20
N ARG A 55 14.31 -3.86 -4.44
CA ARG A 55 15.70 -4.01 -4.86
C ARG A 55 16.68 -3.27 -3.95
N ARG A 56 16.21 -2.24 -3.22
CA ARG A 56 17.00 -1.38 -2.35
C ARG A 56 16.78 -1.68 -0.86
N GLY A 57 16.23 -2.86 -0.53
CA GLY A 57 16.00 -3.30 0.84
C GLY A 57 14.52 -3.38 1.23
N ARG A 58 14.28 -3.64 2.53
CA ARG A 58 12.94 -3.88 3.07
C ARG A 58 12.35 -2.57 3.60
N VAL A 59 11.14 -2.24 3.17
CA VAL A 59 10.38 -1.09 3.67
C VAL A 59 9.09 -1.56 4.30
N HIS A 60 8.70 -0.94 5.41
CA HIS A 60 7.43 -1.21 6.06
C HIS A 60 6.36 -0.32 5.46
N TRP A 61 5.36 -0.92 4.85
CA TRP A 61 4.23 -0.20 4.29
C TRP A 61 3.03 -0.28 5.21
N LYS A 62 2.55 0.88 5.65
CA LYS A 62 1.27 0.99 6.36
C LYS A 62 0.14 1.02 5.34
N GLN A 63 -0.38 -0.15 5.02
CA GLN A 63 -1.41 -0.34 4.03
C GLN A 63 -2.79 -0.13 4.68
N PRO A 64 -3.64 0.77 4.16
CA PRO A 64 -4.99 0.92 4.67
C PRO A 64 -5.77 -0.37 4.41
N VAL A 65 -6.70 -0.72 5.31
CA VAL A 65 -7.56 -1.89 5.14
C VAL A 65 -8.99 -1.46 5.39
N ARG A 66 -9.87 -1.83 4.46
CA ARG A 66 -11.31 -1.59 4.55
C ARG A 66 -12.02 -2.94 4.59
N ARG A 67 -13.02 -3.14 5.44
CA ARG A 67 -13.71 -4.43 5.52
C ARG A 67 -15.18 -4.28 5.19
N CYS A 68 -15.66 -5.14 4.31
CA CYS A 68 -17.10 -5.30 4.11
C CYS A 68 -17.62 -6.38 5.05
N GLU A 69 -18.46 -6.00 6.01
CA GLU A 69 -19.07 -6.95 6.95
C GLU A 69 -20.10 -7.86 6.25
N ALA A 70 -20.82 -7.35 5.25
CA ALA A 70 -21.78 -8.14 4.47
C ALA A 70 -21.10 -9.26 3.64
N CYS A 71 -19.96 -8.94 3.02
CA CYS A 71 -19.18 -9.91 2.25
C CYS A 71 -18.14 -10.66 3.10
N ARG A 72 -17.92 -10.23 4.36
CA ARG A 72 -16.85 -10.67 5.28
C ARG A 72 -15.47 -10.68 4.63
N ARG A 73 -15.17 -9.66 3.83
CA ARG A 73 -13.93 -9.55 3.03
C ARG A 73 -13.20 -8.27 3.34
N ASP A 74 -11.89 -8.40 3.49
CA ASP A 74 -10.96 -7.30 3.59
C ASP A 74 -10.57 -6.85 2.18
N PHE A 75 -10.67 -5.54 1.97
CA PHE A 75 -10.32 -4.83 0.76
C PHE A 75 -9.07 -4.01 1.04
N PHE A 76 -8.11 -4.18 0.14
CA PHE A 76 -6.85 -3.50 0.19
C PHE A 76 -6.82 -2.49 -0.96
N PRO A 77 -6.48 -1.23 -0.69
CA PRO A 77 -6.52 -0.15 -1.66
C PRO A 77 -5.23 -0.17 -2.50
N SER A 78 -4.97 -1.29 -3.14
CA SER A 78 -3.85 -1.52 -4.05
C SER A 78 -4.32 -2.65 -4.94
N GLY A 79 -4.56 -2.33 -6.21
CA GLY A 79 -5.19 -3.23 -7.15
C GLY A 79 -4.66 -4.66 -7.06
N GLN A 80 -5.61 -5.59 -7.09
CA GLN A 80 -5.45 -7.04 -7.05
C GLN A 80 -5.33 -7.60 -5.64
N SER A 81 -6.48 -8.11 -5.17
CA SER A 81 -6.50 -9.35 -4.42
C SER A 81 -5.59 -10.37 -5.10
N VAL A 82 -4.34 -10.50 -4.65
CA VAL A 82 -3.61 -11.75 -4.89
C VAL A 82 -4.20 -12.76 -3.91
N GLY A 83 -5.32 -13.34 -4.33
CA GLY A 83 -5.78 -14.60 -3.81
C GLY A 83 -4.91 -15.67 -4.44
N LEU A 84 -3.89 -16.10 -3.72
CA LEU A 84 -3.29 -17.43 -3.86
C LEU A 84 -2.98 -17.96 -2.46
#